data_AF-A0AAQ3AT78-F1
#
_entry.id   AF-A0AAQ3AT78-F1
#
_cell.length_a   1.000
_cell.length_b   1.000
_cell.length_c   1.000
_cell.angle_alpha   90.00
_cell.angle_beta   90.00
_cell.angle_gamma   90.00
#
_symmetry.space_group_name_H-M   'P 1'
#
loop_
_entity.id
_entity.type
_entity.pdbx_description
1 polymer ?
#
loop_
_entity_poly.entity_id
_entity_poly.type
_entity_poly.pdbx_seq_one_letter_code
_entity_poly.pdbx_strand_id
1 'polypeptide(L)' 'MHGFRHTHASLLFQAGATIKEVQTRLGHSSSKTTLDIYTHVTQSKKQEVAQKFANYIDL' A
#
# COMPACT_ATOMS: atom_id res chain seq x y z
N MET A 1 4.79 20.20 3.02
CA MET A 1 3.41 19.67 3.17
C MET A 1 3.21 18.26 2.62
N HIS A 2 4.09 17.73 1.75
CA HIS A 2 3.92 16.41 1.13
C HIS A 2 4.34 15.22 2.03
N GLY A 3 5.29 15.43 2.95
CA GLY A 3 5.82 14.37 3.83
C GLY A 3 4.79 13.73 4.75
N PHE A 4 3.96 14.53 5.44
CA PHE A 4 2.93 14.00 6.34
C PHE A 4 1.87 13.18 5.60
N ARG A 5 1.44 13.63 4.40
CA ARG A 5 0.48 12.86 3.58
C ARG A 5 1.10 11.56 3.08
N HIS A 6 2.38 11.57 2.74
CA HIS A 6 3.11 10.38 2.31
C HIS A 6 3.25 9.36 3.45
N THR A 7 3.71 9.79 4.63
CA THR A 7 3.79 8.94 5.82
C THR A 7 2.43 8.40 6.22
N HIS A 8 1.37 9.22 6.18
CA HIS A 8 0.01 8.77 6.49
C HIS A 8 -0.47 7.69 5.52
N ALA A 9 -0.26 7.87 4.20
CA ALA A 9 -0.59 6.87 3.19
C ALA A 9 0.18 5.55 3.42
N SER A 10 1.49 5.63 3.68
CA SER A 10 2.32 4.46 3.95
C SER A 10 1.84 3.67 5.18
N LEU A 11 1.44 4.36 6.26
CA LEU A 11 0.90 3.72 7.46
C LEU A 11 -0.45 3.05 7.20
N LEU A 12 -1.34 3.68 6.44
CA LEU A 12 -2.63 3.09 6.06
C LEU A 12 -2.43 1.81 5.24
N PHE A 13 -1.48 1.79 4.30
CA PHE A 13 -1.17 0.60 3.52
C PHE A 13 -0.52 -0.51 4.36
N GLN A 14 0.34 -0.15 5.33
CA GLN A 14 0.89 -1.11 6.29
C GLN A 14 -0.23 -1.75 7.13
N ALA A 15 -1.21 -0.95 7.57
CA ALA A 15 -2.41 -1.42 8.27
C ALA A 15 -3.37 -2.26 7.40
N GLY A 16 -3.09 -2.42 6.11
CA GLY A 16 -3.88 -3.26 5.20
C GLY A 16 -4.99 -2.54 4.45
N ALA A 17 -5.07 -1.21 4.53
CA ALA A 17 -6.02 -0.44 3.74
C ALA A 17 -5.75 -0.59 2.23
N THR A 18 -6.83 -0.65 1.46
CA THR A 18 -6.80 -0.68 0.00
C THR A 18 -6.52 0.71 -0.57
N ILE A 19 -6.07 0.76 -1.82
CA ILE A 19 -5.81 2.03 -2.54
C ILE A 19 -7.04 2.93 -2.53
N LYS A 20 -8.23 2.34 -2.71
CA LYS A 20 -9.47 3.11 -2.80
C LYS A 20 -9.82 3.75 -1.46
N GLU A 21 -9.62 3.03 -0.35
CA GLU A 21 -9.80 3.57 1.01
C GLU A 21 -8.80 4.70 1.29
N VAL A 22 -7.52 4.52 0.94
CA VAL A 22 -6.48 5.55 1.11
C VAL A 22 -6.78 6.79 0.26
N GLN A 23 -7.18 6.60 -1.00
CA GLN A 23 -7.51 7.69 -1.93
C GLN A 23 -8.72 8.50 -1.43
N THR A 24 -9.78 7.82 -1.00
CA THR A 24 -10.97 8.46 -0.40
C THR A 24 -10.61 9.18 0.89
N ARG A 25 -9.80 8.57 1.76
CA ARG A 25 -9.40 9.14 3.05
C ARG A 25 -8.56 10.41 2.92
N LEU A 26 -7.67 10.46 1.93
CA LEU A 26 -6.74 11.58 1.73
C LEU A 26 -7.29 12.69 0.83
N GLY A 27 -8.44 12.46 0.18
CA GLY A 27 -9.06 13.42 -0.73
C GLY A 27 -8.19 13.71 -1.96
N HIS A 28 -7.36 12.76 -2.38
CA HIS A 28 -6.48 12.94 -3.53
C HIS A 28 -7.31 12.87 -4.82
N SER A 29 -7.54 14.03 -5.47
CA SER A 29 -8.13 14.08 -6.81
C SER A 29 -7.21 13.48 -7.89
N SER A 30 -5.90 13.40 -7.62
CA SER A 30 -4.92 12.75 -8.49
C SER A 30 -4.48 11.43 -7.88
N SER A 31 -4.76 10.33 -8.58
CA SER A 31 -4.32 8.98 -8.23
C SER A 31 -2.80 8.80 -8.31
N LYS A 32 -2.08 9.68 -9.02
CA LYS A 32 -0.65 9.53 -9.34
C LYS A 32 0.23 9.46 -8.08
N THR A 33 0.02 10.37 -7.13
CA THR A 33 0.76 10.37 -5.86
C THR A 33 0.46 9.15 -5.00
N THR A 34 -0.81 8.73 -4.96
CA THR A 34 -1.22 7.52 -4.22
C THR A 34 -0.63 6.27 -4.88
N LEU A 35 -0.54 6.26 -6.22
CA LEU A 35 -0.03 5.14 -7.00
C LEU A 35 1.48 4.98 -6.86
N ASP A 36 2.25 6.08 -6.81
CA ASP A 36 3.71 6.04 -6.60
C ASP A 36 4.07 5.51 -5.19
N ILE A 37 3.28 5.82 -4.17
CA ILE A 37 3.44 5.23 -2.82
C ILE A 37 3.04 3.75 -2.84
N TYR A 38 1.94 3.46 -3.53
CA TYR A 38 1.42 2.12 -3.67
C TYR A 38 2.42 1.19 -4.37
N THR A 39 3.05 1.59 -5.47
CA THR A 39 4.00 0.74 -6.19
C THR A 39 5.12 0.23 -5.27
N HIS A 40 5.64 1.09 -4.39
CA HIS A 40 6.66 0.69 -3.42
C HIS A 40 6.11 -0.29 -2.37
N VAL A 41 4.96 -0.01 -1.76
CA VAL A 41 4.39 -0.89 -0.72
C VAL A 41 3.91 -2.22 -1.30
N THR A 42 3.36 -2.21 -2.51
CA THR A 42 2.80 -3.39 -3.18
C THR A 42 3.89 -4.35 -3.62
N GLN A 43 5.05 -3.85 -4.02
CA GLN A 43 6.19 -4.72 -4.36
C GLN A 43 6.59 -5.58 -3.16
N SER A 44 6.71 -4.97 -1.98
CA SER A 44 6.99 -5.68 -0.72
C SER A 44 5.84 -6.61 -0.32
N LYS A 45 4.59 -6.17 -0.45
CA LYS A 45 3.41 -6.96 -0.10
C LYS A 45 3.21 -8.16 -1.04
N LYS A 46 3.54 -8.02 -2.33
CA LYS A 46 3.52 -9.13 -3.30
C LYS A 46 4.52 -10.22 -2.93
N GLN A 47 5.74 -9.84 -2.55
CA GLN A 47 6.75 -10.80 -2.08
C GLN A 47 6.30 -11.50 -0.80
N GLU A 48 5.73 -10.76 0.15
CA GLU A 48 5.19 -11.32 1.39
C GLU A 48 4.04 -12.31 1.12
N VAL A 49 3.10 -11.96 0.23
CA VAL A 49 1.99 -12.84 -0.16
C VAL A 49 2.49 -14.07 -0.90
N ALA A 50 3.45 -13.91 -1.82
CA ALA A 50 4.07 -15.04 -2.52
C ALA A 50 4.78 -15.98 -1.54
N GLN A 51 5.51 -15.45 -0.56
CA GLN A 51 6.17 -16.25 0.47
C GLN A 51 5.18 -16.95 1.39
N LYS A 52 4.11 -16.27 1.82
CA LYS A 52 3.03 -16.88 2.60
C LYS A 52 2.36 -18.03 1.84
N PHE A 53 2.13 -17.84 0.54
CA PHE A 53 1.56 -18.87 -0.31
C PHE A 53 2.52 -20.05 -0.50
N ALA A 54 3.79 -19.79 -0.76
CA ALA A 54 4.82 -20.83 -0.84
C ALA A 54 4.88 -21.66 0.45
N ASN A 55 4.93 -21.01 1.62
CA ASN A 55 4.94 -21.68 2.92
C ASN A 55 3.65 -22.47 3.21
N TYR A 56 2.50 -22.05 2.64
CA TYR A 56 1.23 -22.75 2.81
C TYR A 56 1.15 -24.03 1.96
N ILE A 57 1.78 -24.03 0.78
CA ILE A 57 1.80 -25.17 -0.15
C ILE A 57 2.91 -26.18 0.19
N ASP A 58 3.97 -25.74 0.88
CA ASP A 58 5.09 -26.59 1.33
C ASP A 58 4.81 -27.34 2.66
N LEU A 59 3.55 -27.32 3.13
CA LEU A 59 2.99 -28.11 4.25
C LEU A 59 2.26 -29.35 3.72
#